data_AF-A0A4Z1E053-F1
#
_entry.id   AF-A0A4Z1E053-F1
#
_cell.length_a   1.000
_cell.length_b   1.000
_cell.length_c   1.000
_cell.angle_alpha   90.00
_cell.angle_beta   90.00
_cell.angle_gamma   90.00
#
_symmetry.space_group_name_H-M   'P 1'
#
loop_
_entity.id
_entity.type
_entity.pdbx_description
1 polymer ?
#
loop_
_entity_poly.entity_id
_entity_poly.type
_entity_poly.pdbx_seq_one_letter_code
_entity_poly.pdbx_strand_id
1 'polypeptide(L)'
;MWEAIHADPSIPLAKPVVRMIIDDQRRISRRWLYPYARFFSRILVTALSLIKRIAPGRWMSLTTMDRLCLWFLRRFVAPDAVELLIRHFVVETNLVNFIIRNTATTMEPVTLRPTTLAGLGENAVVEHDINVYDVLISLEKVRVDAPDQIDFSQLDVPTLDPERRQRRIMRLDIQTALCFMNVPFCIALSLEEFRRAIHSLRFDDSFLEILAVITEDETFKHWKMGGLSLWMDTNVDVPHLVYRHALVCEYAHAHLASIARRNGVDPG
;
A
#
# COMPACT_ATOMS: atom_id res chain seq x y z
N MET A 1 -14.80 14.31 -17.15
CA MET A 1 -13.92 14.15 -15.96
C MET A 1 -13.07 12.88 -16.09
N TRP A 2 -13.64 11.67 -16.03
CA TRP A 2 -12.86 10.43 -16.09
C TRP A 2 -12.10 10.21 -17.40
N GLU A 3 -12.64 10.66 -18.52
CA GLU A 3 -11.94 10.65 -19.82
C GLU A 3 -10.68 11.51 -19.80
N ALA A 4 -10.71 12.65 -19.10
CA ALA A 4 -9.53 13.51 -18.96
C ALA A 4 -8.44 12.80 -18.15
N ILE A 5 -8.80 12.15 -17.03
CA ILE A 5 -7.85 11.36 -16.23
C ILE A 5 -7.28 10.19 -17.05
N HIS A 6 -8.11 9.48 -17.81
CA HIS A 6 -7.64 8.38 -18.66
C HIS A 6 -6.74 8.88 -19.81
N ALA A 7 -7.02 10.05 -20.38
CA ALA A 7 -6.27 10.64 -21.49
C ALA A 7 -4.99 11.36 -21.04
N ASP A 8 -4.89 11.74 -19.77
CA ASP A 8 -3.76 12.49 -19.22
C ASP A 8 -2.42 11.78 -19.50
N PRO A 9 -1.51 12.41 -20.26
CA PRO A 9 -0.18 11.86 -20.55
C PRO A 9 0.79 12.02 -19.38
N SER A 10 0.48 12.84 -18.37
CA SER A 10 1.35 13.09 -17.22
C SER A 10 1.27 12.00 -16.14
N ILE A 11 0.24 11.15 -16.18
CA ILE A 11 0.11 10.01 -15.26
C ILE A 11 1.08 8.90 -15.69
N PRO A 12 2.07 8.52 -14.86
CA PRO A 12 3.11 7.55 -15.22
C PRO A 12 2.63 6.09 -15.26
N LEU A 13 1.32 5.85 -15.06
CA LEU A 13 0.73 4.53 -14.97
C LEU A 13 0.29 3.98 -16.34
N ALA A 14 0.40 2.66 -16.50
CA ALA A 14 -0.13 1.97 -17.66
C ALA A 14 -1.65 2.14 -17.77
N LYS A 15 -2.16 2.35 -18.99
CA LYS A 15 -3.60 2.60 -19.23
C LYS A 15 -4.56 1.55 -18.65
N PRO A 16 -4.24 0.23 -18.64
CA PRO A 16 -5.08 -0.76 -17.96
C PRO A 16 -5.22 -0.50 -16.45
N VAL A 17 -4.14 -0.09 -15.77
CA VAL A 17 -4.14 0.22 -14.33
C VAL A 17 -4.96 1.49 -14.07
N VAL A 18 -4.77 2.54 -14.88
CA VAL A 18 -5.58 3.77 -14.78
C VAL A 18 -7.07 3.47 -14.95
N ARG A 19 -7.43 2.63 -15.93
CA ARG A 19 -8.83 2.20 -16.12
C ARG A 19 -9.36 1.45 -14.91
N MET A 20 -8.57 0.55 -14.35
CA MET A 20 -8.94 -0.20 -13.13
C MET A 20 -9.21 0.73 -11.95
N ILE A 21 -8.36 1.73 -11.72
CA ILE A 21 -8.54 2.76 -10.68
C ILE A 21 -9.81 3.59 -10.94
N ILE A 22 -10.04 4.01 -12.18
CA ILE A 22 -11.23 4.77 -12.57
C ILE A 22 -12.50 3.96 -12.32
N ASP A 23 -12.53 2.70 -12.74
CA ASP A 23 -13.69 1.83 -12.57
C ASP A 23 -13.99 1.55 -11.09
N ASP A 24 -12.96 1.49 -10.25
CA ASP A 24 -13.14 1.41 -8.80
C ASP A 24 -13.73 2.69 -8.19
N GLN A 25 -13.20 3.86 -8.57
CA GLN A 25 -13.69 5.16 -8.07
C GLN A 25 -15.10 5.50 -8.56
N ARG A 26 -15.56 4.89 -9.66
CA ARG A 26 -16.90 5.09 -10.21
C ARG A 26 -17.98 4.22 -9.56
N ARG A 27 -17.64 3.32 -8.63
CA ARG A 27 -18.61 2.40 -8.04
C ARG A 27 -19.68 3.11 -7.23
N ILE A 28 -20.86 2.50 -7.16
CA ILE A 28 -22.00 3.02 -6.39
C ILE A 28 -21.66 3.05 -4.89
N SER A 29 -20.91 2.06 -4.38
CA SER A 29 -20.43 2.03 -3.00
C SER A 29 -19.64 3.29 -2.65
N ARG A 30 -18.80 3.77 -3.57
CA ARG A 30 -17.99 4.98 -3.38
C ARG A 30 -18.84 6.23 -3.24
N ARG A 31 -19.90 6.33 -4.04
CA ARG A 31 -20.79 7.51 -4.03
C ARG A 31 -21.72 7.54 -2.83
N TRP A 32 -22.28 6.39 -2.45
CA TRP A 32 -23.36 6.33 -1.47
C TRP A 32 -22.96 5.74 -0.13
N LEU A 33 -22.08 4.74 -0.10
CA LEU A 33 -21.73 4.03 1.13
C LEU A 33 -20.48 4.61 1.79
N TYR A 34 -19.47 5.01 1.01
CA TYR A 34 -18.20 5.52 1.53
C TYR A 34 -18.33 6.67 2.54
N PRO A 35 -19.16 7.72 2.33
CA PRO A 35 -19.25 8.83 3.29
C PRO A 35 -19.72 8.36 4.68
N TYR A 36 -20.71 7.48 4.71
CA TYR A 36 -21.22 6.91 5.96
C TYR A 36 -20.25 5.88 6.55
N ALA A 37 -19.73 4.97 5.72
CA ALA A 37 -18.76 3.96 6.16
C ALA A 37 -17.50 4.61 6.76
N ARG A 38 -17.02 5.70 6.17
CA ARG A 38 -15.91 6.50 6.69
C ARG A 38 -16.24 7.11 8.05
N PHE A 39 -17.42 7.72 8.20
CA PHE A 39 -17.85 8.30 9.47
C PHE A 39 -17.97 7.24 10.57
N PHE A 40 -18.67 6.14 10.30
CA PHE A 40 -18.86 5.06 11.28
C PHE A 40 -17.57 4.32 11.60
N SER A 41 -16.71 4.05 10.61
CA SER A 41 -15.39 3.45 10.80
C SER A 41 -14.54 4.31 11.74
N ARG A 42 -14.52 5.64 11.54
CA ARG A 42 -13.79 6.56 12.42
C ARG A 42 -14.32 6.50 13.85
N ILE A 43 -15.63 6.58 14.06
CA ILE A 43 -16.23 6.50 15.40
C ILE A 43 -15.87 5.18 16.08
N LEU A 44 -16.02 4.06 15.36
CA LEU A 44 -15.79 2.74 15.91
C LEU A 44 -14.33 2.50 16.26
N VAL A 45 -13.40 2.89 15.38
CA VAL A 45 -11.95 2.80 15.63
C VAL A 45 -11.54 3.70 16.79
N THR A 46 -12.07 4.92 16.88
CA THR A 46 -11.83 5.80 18.03
C THR A 46 -12.35 5.18 19.33
N ALA A 47 -13.57 4.65 19.33
CA ALA A 47 -14.16 3.98 20.49
C ALA A 47 -13.33 2.77 20.92
N LEU A 48 -12.99 1.87 19.98
CA LEU A 48 -12.13 0.71 20.25
C LEU A 48 -10.75 1.11 20.77
N SER A 49 -10.15 2.14 20.19
CA SER A 49 -8.86 2.69 20.64
C SER A 49 -8.94 3.25 22.05
N LEU A 50 -10.04 3.90 22.43
CA LEU A 50 -10.27 4.40 23.79
C LEU A 50 -10.44 3.25 24.78
N ILE A 51 -11.23 2.23 24.44
CA ILE A 51 -11.40 1.05 25.31
C ILE A 51 -10.06 0.32 25.48
N LYS A 52 -9.26 0.20 24.42
CA LYS A 52 -7.92 -0.40 24.48
C LYS A 52 -6.91 0.38 25.33
N ARG A 53 -7.13 1.67 25.59
CA ARG A 53 -6.32 2.42 26.56
C ARG A 53 -6.57 1.95 28.00
N ILE A 54 -7.77 1.45 28.28
CA ILE A 54 -8.16 0.97 29.61
C ILE A 54 -7.86 -0.53 29.74
N ALA A 55 -8.12 -1.31 28.69
CA ALA A 55 -7.86 -2.74 28.63
C ALA A 55 -6.86 -3.07 27.51
N PRO A 56 -5.55 -2.83 27.72
CA PRO A 56 -4.54 -3.07 26.70
C PRO A 56 -4.42 -4.56 26.39
N GLY A 57 -4.31 -4.90 25.11
CA GLY A 57 -4.09 -6.26 24.67
C GLY A 57 -4.56 -6.53 23.24
N ARG A 58 -4.22 -7.72 22.75
CA ARG A 58 -4.76 -8.28 21.52
C ARG A 58 -6.05 -9.04 21.87
N TRP A 59 -7.20 -8.55 21.43
CA TRP A 59 -8.50 -9.18 21.72
C TRP A 59 -8.94 -10.17 20.64
N MET A 60 -8.17 -10.28 19.56
CA MET A 60 -8.36 -11.23 18.47
C MET A 60 -6.98 -11.71 18.00
N SER A 61 -6.87 -12.98 17.61
CA SER A 61 -5.62 -13.49 17.03
C SER A 61 -5.42 -12.99 15.60
N LEU A 62 -4.18 -12.82 15.17
CA LEU A 62 -3.85 -12.38 13.82
C LEU A 62 -4.39 -13.35 12.76
N THR A 63 -4.33 -14.65 13.01
CA THR A 63 -4.93 -15.66 12.12
C THR A 63 -6.46 -15.49 11.96
N THR A 64 -7.15 -15.06 13.02
CA THR A 64 -8.61 -14.80 12.94
C THR A 64 -8.88 -13.52 12.16
N MET A 65 -8.07 -12.48 12.37
CA MET A 65 -8.12 -11.24 11.60
C MET A 65 -7.93 -11.52 10.10
N ASP A 66 -6.90 -12.27 9.72
CA ASP A 66 -6.62 -12.63 8.32
C ASP A 66 -7.78 -13.40 7.71
N ARG A 67 -8.29 -14.43 8.40
CA ARG A 67 -9.45 -15.21 7.91
C ARG A 67 -10.67 -14.33 7.70
N LEU A 68 -10.95 -13.40 8.62
CA LEU A 68 -12.09 -12.49 8.52
C LEU A 68 -11.90 -11.50 7.36
N CYS A 69 -10.71 -10.92 7.22
CA CYS A 69 -10.34 -10.03 6.12
C CYS A 69 -10.44 -10.74 4.77
N LEU A 70 -9.85 -11.93 4.63
CA LEU A 70 -9.93 -12.73 3.40
C LEU A 70 -11.37 -13.14 3.07
N TRP A 71 -12.15 -13.55 4.07
CA TRP A 71 -13.57 -13.83 3.89
C TRP A 71 -14.34 -12.59 3.40
N PHE A 72 -14.09 -11.42 4.01
CA PHE A 72 -14.72 -10.17 3.65
C PHE A 72 -14.36 -9.74 2.22
N LEU A 73 -13.06 -9.74 1.90
CA LEU A 73 -12.54 -9.44 0.57
C LEU A 73 -13.22 -10.33 -0.47
N ARG A 74 -13.25 -11.65 -0.25
CA ARG A 74 -13.83 -12.64 -1.16
C ARG A 74 -15.33 -12.48 -1.37
N ARG A 75 -16.08 -11.99 -0.37
CA ARG A 75 -17.55 -11.93 -0.41
C ARG A 75 -18.12 -10.56 -0.76
N PHE A 76 -17.46 -9.46 -0.42
CA PHE A 76 -18.05 -8.11 -0.49
C PHE A 76 -17.29 -7.12 -1.37
N VAL A 77 -16.00 -7.32 -1.61
CA VAL A 77 -15.17 -6.34 -2.32
C VAL A 77 -15.19 -6.61 -3.83
N ALA A 78 -15.07 -5.61 -4.69
CA ALA A 78 -15.00 -5.85 -6.12
C ALA A 78 -13.67 -6.55 -6.51
N PRO A 79 -13.64 -7.44 -7.54
CA PRO A 79 -12.40 -8.08 -7.97
C PRO A 79 -11.31 -7.07 -8.38
N ASP A 80 -11.67 -5.97 -9.02
CA ASP A 80 -10.69 -4.94 -9.39
C ASP A 80 -10.07 -4.25 -8.15
N ALA A 81 -10.86 -4.03 -7.09
CA ALA A 81 -10.34 -3.51 -5.82
C ALA A 81 -9.43 -4.52 -5.11
N VAL A 82 -9.75 -5.81 -5.21
CA VAL A 82 -8.87 -6.88 -4.71
C VAL A 82 -7.57 -6.93 -5.51
N GLU A 83 -7.62 -6.77 -6.83
CA GLU A 83 -6.43 -6.73 -7.67
C GLU A 83 -5.54 -5.54 -7.32
N LEU A 84 -6.12 -4.34 -7.17
CA LEU A 84 -5.41 -3.15 -6.68
C LEU A 84 -4.75 -3.39 -5.31
N LEU A 85 -5.45 -4.08 -4.41
CA LEU A 85 -4.90 -4.42 -3.09
C LEU A 85 -3.72 -5.39 -3.20
N ILE A 86 -3.85 -6.51 -3.93
CA ILE A 86 -2.74 -7.48 -4.11
C ILE A 86 -1.55 -6.79 -4.79
N ARG A 87 -1.84 -6.00 -5.82
CA ARG A 87 -0.85 -5.28 -6.61
C ARG A 87 0.00 -4.34 -5.76
N HIS A 88 -0.63 -3.65 -4.81
CA HIS A 88 0.07 -2.75 -3.89
C HIS A 88 1.19 -3.46 -3.11
N PHE A 89 0.94 -4.66 -2.56
CA PHE A 89 1.95 -5.43 -1.83
C PHE A 89 3.15 -5.79 -2.69
N VAL A 90 2.89 -6.23 -3.93
CA VAL A 90 3.95 -6.54 -4.89
C VAL A 90 4.75 -5.29 -5.24
N VAL A 91 4.07 -4.20 -5.58
CA VAL A 91 4.69 -2.95 -5.99
C VAL A 91 5.53 -2.35 -4.87
N GLU A 92 5.02 -2.31 -3.64
CA GLU A 92 5.79 -1.84 -2.50
C GLU A 92 7.01 -2.72 -2.24
N THR A 93 6.86 -4.05 -2.29
CA THR A 93 7.98 -4.98 -2.15
C THR A 93 9.04 -4.76 -3.22
N ASN A 94 8.64 -4.50 -4.48
CA ASN A 94 9.58 -4.17 -5.55
C ASN A 94 10.34 -2.86 -5.25
N LEU A 95 9.67 -1.84 -4.72
CA LEU A 95 10.30 -0.57 -4.32
C LEU A 95 11.30 -0.77 -3.17
N VAL A 96 10.91 -1.49 -2.12
CA VAL A 96 11.78 -1.82 -0.99
C VAL A 96 13.02 -2.57 -1.49
N ASN A 97 12.82 -3.61 -2.30
CA ASN A 97 13.92 -4.40 -2.83
C ASN A 97 14.81 -3.62 -3.82
N PHE A 98 14.25 -2.68 -4.57
CA PHE A 98 15.05 -1.76 -5.39
C PHE A 98 15.98 -0.93 -4.51
N ILE A 99 15.50 -0.36 -3.40
CA ILE A 99 16.33 0.39 -2.45
C ILE A 99 17.42 -0.51 -1.85
N ILE A 100 17.06 -1.73 -1.42
CA ILE A 100 18.01 -2.69 -0.85
C ILE A 100 19.15 -3.00 -1.83
N ARG A 101 18.84 -3.30 -3.09
CA ARG A 101 19.85 -3.65 -4.11
C ARG A 101 20.73 -2.49 -4.54
N ASN A 102 20.25 -1.26 -4.43
CA ASN A 102 20.95 -0.05 -4.88
C ASN A 102 21.60 0.74 -3.73
N THR A 103 21.67 0.15 -2.54
CA THR A 103 22.35 0.74 -1.37
C THR A 103 23.28 -0.29 -0.74
N ALA A 104 24.26 0.15 0.04
CA ALA A 104 25.21 -0.74 0.73
C ALA A 104 24.62 -1.38 2.01
N THR A 105 23.30 -1.57 2.07
CA THR A 105 22.65 -2.20 3.21
C THR A 105 22.87 -3.71 3.24
N THR A 106 22.91 -4.30 4.44
CA THR A 106 23.07 -5.75 4.63
C THR A 106 21.72 -6.48 4.82
N MET A 107 20.61 -5.79 4.56
CA MET A 107 19.28 -6.36 4.68
C MET A 107 19.01 -7.35 3.54
N GLU A 108 18.48 -8.53 3.89
CA GLU A 108 18.05 -9.50 2.89
C GLU A 108 16.82 -9.01 2.11
N PRO A 109 16.68 -9.35 0.82
CA PRO A 109 15.51 -8.98 0.05
C PRO A 109 14.20 -9.47 0.65
N VAL A 110 13.18 -8.61 0.64
CA VAL A 110 11.82 -8.90 1.07
C VAL A 110 11.14 -9.84 0.08
N THR A 111 10.42 -10.84 0.60
CA THR A 111 9.81 -11.90 -0.22
C THR A 111 8.28 -11.79 -0.38
N LEU A 112 7.67 -10.75 0.19
CA LEU A 112 6.22 -10.55 0.24
C LEU A 112 5.61 -10.15 -1.11
N ARG A 113 5.58 -11.08 -2.08
CA ARG A 113 5.01 -10.87 -3.42
C ARG A 113 3.78 -11.76 -3.66
N PRO A 114 2.62 -11.49 -3.00
CA PRO A 114 1.43 -12.30 -3.17
C PRO A 114 0.88 -12.16 -4.60
N THR A 115 0.51 -13.28 -5.21
CA THR A 115 -0.11 -13.33 -6.55
C THR A 115 -1.60 -13.66 -6.51
N THR A 116 -2.12 -14.03 -5.35
CA THR A 116 -3.52 -14.44 -5.15
C THR A 116 -4.10 -13.80 -3.90
N LEU A 117 -5.43 -13.71 -3.83
CA LEU A 117 -6.11 -13.25 -2.62
C LEU A 117 -5.73 -14.08 -1.38
N ALA A 118 -5.57 -15.40 -1.52
CA ALA A 118 -5.16 -16.26 -0.40
C ALA A 118 -3.77 -15.91 0.14
N GLY A 119 -2.87 -15.41 -0.71
CA GLY A 119 -1.53 -14.96 -0.34
C GLY A 119 -1.51 -13.69 0.52
N LEU A 120 -2.65 -13.00 0.70
CA LEU A 120 -2.78 -11.89 1.66
C LEU A 120 -3.05 -12.37 3.10
N GLY A 121 -3.06 -13.69 3.35
CA GLY A 121 -3.13 -14.26 4.69
C GLY A 121 -1.76 -14.32 5.39
N GLU A 122 -1.70 -15.06 6.50
CA GLU A 122 -0.45 -15.39 7.20
C GLU A 122 0.35 -14.18 7.70
N ASN A 123 -0.36 -13.16 8.20
CA ASN A 123 0.20 -11.91 8.68
C ASN A 123 0.85 -11.02 7.60
N ALA A 124 0.58 -11.25 6.31
CA ALA A 124 1.12 -10.44 5.20
C ALA A 124 1.01 -8.93 5.45
N VAL A 125 -0.11 -8.45 5.98
CA VAL A 125 -0.32 -7.01 6.26
C VAL A 125 0.63 -6.50 7.36
N VAL A 126 0.89 -7.30 8.39
CA VAL A 126 1.81 -6.92 9.47
C VAL A 126 3.26 -6.98 8.98
N GLU A 127 3.58 -7.99 8.16
CA GLU A 127 4.90 -8.14 7.54
C GLU A 127 5.21 -6.96 6.61
N HIS A 128 4.24 -6.56 5.77
CA HIS A 128 4.30 -5.36 4.92
C HIS A 128 4.73 -4.13 5.72
N ASP A 129 4.04 -3.84 6.82
CA ASP A 129 4.39 -2.69 7.66
C ASP A 129 5.79 -2.81 8.25
N ILE A 130 6.20 -4.00 8.70
CA ILE A 130 7.51 -4.25 9.29
C ILE A 130 8.63 -4.04 8.25
N ASN A 131 8.45 -4.53 7.03
CA ASN A 131 9.44 -4.42 5.95
C ASN A 131 9.81 -2.95 5.65
N VAL A 132 8.83 -2.05 5.69
CA VAL A 132 9.04 -0.59 5.52
C VAL A 132 9.91 -0.01 6.64
N TYR A 133 9.71 -0.44 7.88
CA TYR A 133 10.57 -0.01 8.99
C TYR A 133 11.97 -0.60 8.88
N ASP A 134 12.07 -1.90 8.60
CA ASP A 134 13.34 -2.62 8.59
C ASP A 134 14.30 -2.05 7.54
N VAL A 135 13.80 -1.69 6.34
CA VAL A 135 14.65 -1.06 5.31
C VAL A 135 15.13 0.33 5.72
N LEU A 136 14.32 1.13 6.42
CA LEU A 136 14.78 2.44 6.89
C LEU A 136 15.80 2.32 8.02
N ILE A 137 15.61 1.37 8.92
CA ILE A 137 16.56 1.07 9.99
C ILE A 137 17.87 0.56 9.40
N SER A 138 17.81 -0.30 8.39
CA SER A 138 18.99 -0.85 7.73
C SER A 138 19.81 0.18 6.96
N LEU A 139 19.23 1.36 6.69
CA LEU A 139 19.88 2.50 6.07
C LEU A 139 20.49 3.50 7.06
N GLU A 140 20.29 3.36 8.38
CA GLU A 140 20.73 4.34 9.40
C GLU A 140 22.22 4.73 9.26
N LYS A 141 23.08 3.75 8.94
CA LYS A 141 24.54 3.93 8.84
C LYS A 141 25.04 3.81 7.41
N VAL A 142 24.14 3.72 6.45
CA VAL A 142 24.47 3.59 5.03
C VAL A 142 24.36 4.97 4.41
N ARG A 143 25.40 5.37 3.67
CA ARG A 143 25.33 6.57 2.87
C ARG A 143 24.48 6.27 1.63
N VAL A 144 23.36 6.98 1.50
CA VAL A 144 22.50 6.90 0.32
C VAL A 144 23.02 7.92 -0.69
N ASP A 145 23.69 7.44 -1.74
CA ASP A 145 24.09 8.21 -2.92
C ASP A 145 23.65 7.44 -4.18
N ALA A 146 23.72 8.08 -5.34
CA ALA A 146 23.51 7.40 -6.61
C ALA A 146 24.64 6.37 -6.87
N PRO A 147 24.31 5.09 -7.14
CA PRO A 147 25.32 4.10 -7.48
C PRO A 147 25.82 4.30 -8.93
N ASP A 148 27.05 3.88 -9.22
CA ASP A 148 27.62 3.93 -10.58
C ASP A 148 26.78 3.13 -11.60
N GLN A 149 26.17 2.04 -11.14
CA GLN A 149 25.26 1.22 -11.93
C GLN A 149 24.01 0.89 -11.12
N ILE A 150 22.85 1.28 -11.64
CA ILE A 150 21.55 1.01 -11.02
C ILE A 150 21.08 -0.41 -11.40
N ASP A 151 20.69 -1.18 -10.40
CA ASP A 151 20.06 -2.49 -10.54
C ASP A 151 18.53 -2.34 -10.62
N PHE A 152 17.99 -2.53 -11.84
CA PHE A 152 16.56 -2.51 -12.14
C PHE A 152 15.89 -3.90 -12.14
N SER A 153 16.53 -4.93 -11.59
CA SER A 153 15.95 -6.28 -11.51
C SER A 153 14.66 -6.29 -10.68
N GLN A 154 13.79 -7.27 -10.94
CA GLN A 154 12.56 -7.54 -10.16
C GLN A 154 11.61 -6.34 -10.02
N LEU A 155 11.45 -5.56 -11.09
CA LEU A 155 10.41 -4.53 -11.21
C LEU A 155 9.12 -5.07 -11.87
N ASP A 156 9.05 -6.38 -12.09
CA ASP A 156 7.92 -7.03 -12.72
C ASP A 156 6.73 -7.08 -11.75
N VAL A 157 5.52 -6.95 -12.30
CA VAL A 157 4.29 -7.28 -11.57
C VAL A 157 3.70 -8.55 -12.18
N PRO A 158 3.76 -9.69 -11.48
CA PRO A 158 3.24 -10.95 -11.99
C PRO A 158 1.73 -10.86 -12.22
N THR A 159 1.19 -11.82 -12.97
CA THR A 159 -0.27 -11.93 -13.15
C THR A 159 -0.93 -12.18 -11.80
N LEU A 160 -1.91 -11.35 -11.46
CA LEU A 160 -2.62 -11.40 -10.19
C LEU A 160 -3.96 -12.10 -10.36
N ASP A 161 -4.31 -12.97 -9.42
CA ASP A 161 -5.63 -13.61 -9.35
C ASP A 161 -6.46 -13.02 -8.21
N PRO A 162 -7.36 -12.05 -8.51
CA PRO A 162 -8.29 -11.52 -7.53
C PRO A 162 -9.57 -12.38 -7.43
N GLU A 163 -9.56 -13.63 -7.90
CA GLU A 163 -10.70 -14.55 -7.90
C GLU A 163 -11.91 -13.99 -8.66
N ARG A 164 -11.68 -13.46 -9.87
CA ARG A 164 -12.72 -12.77 -10.68
C ARG A 164 -13.97 -13.61 -10.95
N ARG A 165 -13.83 -14.94 -11.00
CA ARG A 165 -14.92 -15.90 -11.27
C ARG A 165 -15.80 -16.16 -10.04
N GLN A 166 -15.39 -15.76 -8.84
CA GLN A 166 -16.15 -16.02 -7.63
C GLN A 166 -17.36 -15.07 -7.51
N ARG A 167 -18.51 -15.63 -7.13
CA ARG A 167 -19.72 -14.84 -6.85
C ARG A 167 -19.56 -14.05 -5.56
N ARG A 168 -19.80 -12.74 -5.65
CA ARG A 168 -19.72 -11.80 -4.53
C ARG A 168 -21.10 -11.26 -4.22
N ILE A 169 -21.40 -11.12 -2.93
CA ILE A 169 -22.68 -10.61 -2.39
C ILE A 169 -22.78 -9.12 -2.68
N MET A 170 -21.67 -8.40 -2.55
CA MET A 170 -21.54 -6.99 -2.91
C MET A 170 -20.26 -6.76 -3.73
N ARG A 171 -20.12 -5.55 -4.28
CA ARG A 171 -18.94 -5.12 -5.04
C ARG A 171 -18.49 -3.75 -4.53
N LEU A 172 -17.92 -3.73 -3.33
CA LEU A 172 -17.39 -2.54 -2.69
C LEU A 172 -16.11 -2.07 -3.40
N ASP A 173 -15.94 -0.75 -3.48
CA ASP A 173 -14.67 -0.10 -3.83
C ASP A 173 -13.63 -0.27 -2.73
N ILE A 174 -12.36 -0.06 -3.08
CA ILE A 174 -11.24 -0.31 -2.16
C ILE A 174 -11.32 0.57 -0.92
N GLN A 175 -11.73 1.84 -1.02
CA GLN A 175 -11.73 2.75 0.12
C GLN A 175 -12.87 2.46 1.09
N THR A 176 -14.06 2.12 0.57
CA THR A 176 -15.16 1.61 1.40
C THR A 176 -14.76 0.29 2.07
N ALA A 177 -14.10 -0.61 1.35
CA ALA A 177 -13.61 -1.87 1.91
C ALA A 177 -12.61 -1.63 3.07
N LEU A 178 -11.66 -0.70 2.89
CA LEU A 178 -10.69 -0.33 3.91
C LEU A 178 -11.36 0.23 5.18
N CYS A 179 -12.46 0.99 5.07
CA CYS A 179 -13.23 1.44 6.24
C CYS A 179 -13.69 0.26 7.11
N PHE A 180 -14.18 -0.82 6.50
CA PHE A 180 -14.65 -2.00 7.21
C PHE A 180 -13.50 -2.88 7.71
N MET A 181 -12.45 -3.05 6.90
CA MET A 181 -11.27 -3.83 7.28
C MET A 181 -10.51 -3.23 8.46
N ASN A 182 -10.53 -1.91 8.63
CA ASN A 182 -9.86 -1.24 9.74
C ASN A 182 -10.35 -1.70 11.14
N VAL A 183 -11.60 -2.19 11.22
CA VAL A 183 -12.22 -2.64 12.48
C VAL A 183 -11.53 -3.89 13.03
N PRO A 184 -11.43 -5.02 12.30
CA PRO A 184 -10.71 -6.19 12.79
C PRO A 184 -9.23 -5.93 13.04
N PHE A 185 -8.56 -5.06 12.27
CA PHE A 185 -7.18 -4.63 12.57
C PHE A 185 -7.08 -3.97 13.94
N CYS A 186 -7.97 -3.02 14.22
CA CYS A 186 -8.00 -2.33 15.52
C CYS A 186 -8.28 -3.30 16.68
N ILE A 187 -9.08 -4.36 16.48
CA ILE A 187 -9.39 -5.36 17.51
C ILE A 187 -8.22 -6.34 17.72
N ALA A 188 -7.57 -6.79 16.64
CA ALA A 188 -6.51 -7.80 16.69
C ALA A 188 -5.16 -7.26 17.16
N LEU A 189 -4.80 -6.04 16.73
CA LEU A 189 -3.51 -5.42 17.04
C LEU A 189 -3.53 -4.70 18.39
N SER A 190 -2.40 -4.63 19.08
CA SER A 190 -2.23 -3.72 20.21
C SER A 190 -2.35 -2.26 19.75
N LEU A 191 -2.59 -1.33 20.67
CA LEU A 191 -2.68 0.09 20.32
C LEU A 191 -1.36 0.63 19.72
N GLU A 192 -0.22 0.11 20.19
CA GLU A 192 1.10 0.47 19.67
C GLU A 192 1.34 -0.12 18.28
N GLU A 193 0.98 -1.39 18.07
CA GLU A 193 1.07 -2.06 16.77
C GLU A 193 0.21 -1.36 15.72
N PHE A 194 -1.03 -1.01 16.09
CA PHE A 194 -1.95 -0.30 15.21
C PHE A 194 -1.44 1.11 14.85
N ARG A 195 -0.86 1.84 15.81
CA ARG A 195 -0.23 3.14 15.55
C ARG A 195 1.00 3.02 14.66
N ARG A 196 1.82 1.99 14.87
CA ARG A 196 3.00 1.70 14.05
C ARG A 196 2.61 1.39 12.60
N ALA A 197 1.57 0.59 12.40
CA ALA A 197 1.00 0.30 11.07
C ALA A 197 0.48 1.55 10.35
N ILE A 198 -0.12 2.50 11.07
CA ILE A 198 -0.54 3.77 10.46
C ILE A 198 0.66 4.67 10.12
N HIS A 199 1.72 4.58 10.93
CA HIS A 199 2.90 5.42 10.78
C HIS A 199 3.85 4.90 9.69
N SER A 200 3.88 3.61 9.38
CA SER A 200 4.65 3.07 8.23
C SER A 200 4.29 3.82 6.94
N LEU A 201 2.99 4.08 6.73
CA LEU A 201 2.43 4.80 5.57
C LEU A 201 2.95 6.25 5.44
N ARG A 202 3.55 6.83 6.48
CA ARG A 202 4.11 8.19 6.43
C ARG A 202 5.55 8.21 5.91
N PHE A 203 6.19 7.04 5.78
CA PHE A 203 7.53 6.95 5.24
C PHE A 203 7.60 7.05 3.72
N ASP A 204 6.47 7.19 3.03
CA ASP A 204 6.42 7.45 1.59
C ASP A 204 7.32 8.63 1.19
N ASP A 205 7.32 9.71 1.97
CA ASP A 205 8.15 10.89 1.69
C ASP A 205 9.65 10.58 1.84
N SER A 206 10.03 9.68 2.75
CA SER A 206 11.40 9.20 2.91
C SER A 206 11.79 8.28 1.75
N PHE A 207 10.91 7.37 1.36
CA PHE A 207 11.12 6.47 0.22
C PHE A 207 11.31 7.24 -1.07
N LEU A 208 10.43 8.21 -1.34
CA LEU A 208 10.54 9.06 -2.52
C LEU A 208 11.84 9.88 -2.53
N GLU A 209 12.30 10.35 -1.37
CA GLU A 209 13.60 11.02 -1.26
C GLU A 209 14.77 10.07 -1.59
N ILE A 210 14.76 8.86 -1.02
CA ILE A 210 15.78 7.84 -1.28
C ILE A 210 15.79 7.46 -2.77
N LEU A 211 14.62 7.25 -3.37
CA LEU A 211 14.49 6.95 -4.79
C LEU A 211 15.02 8.10 -5.66
N ALA A 212 14.72 9.36 -5.30
CA ALA A 212 15.24 10.53 -6.00
C ALA A 212 16.78 10.57 -5.97
N VAL A 213 17.38 10.27 -4.81
CA VAL A 213 18.84 10.24 -4.66
C VAL A 213 19.47 9.10 -5.45
N ILE A 214 18.94 7.87 -5.34
CA ILE A 214 19.49 6.70 -6.04
C ILE A 214 19.42 6.85 -7.56
N THR A 215 18.33 7.43 -8.07
CA THR A 215 18.08 7.55 -9.52
C THR A 215 18.53 8.87 -10.13
N GLU A 216 18.99 9.82 -9.30
CA GLU A 216 19.23 11.22 -9.67
C GLU A 216 18.03 11.88 -10.39
N ASP A 217 16.80 11.46 -10.06
CA ASP A 217 15.57 11.96 -10.66
C ASP A 217 14.70 12.72 -9.64
N GLU A 218 14.65 14.04 -9.78
CA GLU A 218 13.85 14.92 -8.93
C GLU A 218 12.33 14.71 -9.05
N THR A 219 11.85 13.95 -10.04
CA THR A 219 10.42 13.67 -10.23
C THR A 219 9.80 13.01 -8.99
N PHE A 220 10.52 12.12 -8.31
CA PHE A 220 10.03 11.48 -7.09
C PHE A 220 9.75 12.51 -5.97
N LYS A 221 10.55 13.58 -5.88
CA LYS A 221 10.34 14.62 -4.85
C LYS A 221 9.05 15.41 -5.07
N HIS A 222 8.58 15.53 -6.31
CA HIS A 222 7.32 16.22 -6.64
C HIS A 222 6.08 15.44 -6.18
N TRP A 223 6.21 14.14 -5.92
CA TRP A 223 5.12 13.31 -5.39
C TRP A 223 5.12 13.21 -3.86
N LYS A 224 6.08 13.86 -3.19
CA LYS A 224 6.09 13.94 -1.73
C LYS A 224 4.82 14.64 -1.25
N MET A 225 4.25 14.07 -0.21
CA MET A 225 2.90 14.33 0.23
C MET A 225 2.82 15.31 1.41
N GLY A 226 3.97 15.81 1.86
CA GLY A 226 4.09 16.81 2.93
C GLY A 226 3.89 16.21 4.31
N GLY A 227 4.00 14.90 4.43
CA GLY A 227 3.91 14.17 5.69
C GLY A 227 5.30 14.03 6.27
N LEU A 228 5.83 15.09 6.90
CA LEU A 228 7.09 14.99 7.63
C LEU A 228 7.04 13.75 8.53
N SER A 229 7.97 12.81 8.34
CA SER A 229 8.00 11.52 9.04
C SER A 229 8.07 11.65 10.56
N LEU A 230 8.47 12.82 11.05
CA LEU A 230 8.51 13.19 12.46
C LEU A 230 7.12 13.51 13.07
N TRP A 231 6.10 13.75 12.25
CA TRP A 231 4.79 14.18 12.75
C TRP A 231 3.87 12.98 13.06
N MET A 232 3.81 12.64 14.34
CA MET A 232 2.94 11.57 14.88
C MET A 232 1.54 12.10 15.19
N ASP A 233 0.60 11.97 14.24
CA ASP A 233 -0.83 12.24 14.49
C ASP A 233 -1.60 10.93 14.69
N THR A 234 -2.44 10.89 15.73
CA THR A 234 -3.28 9.73 16.09
C THR A 234 -4.67 9.81 15.44
N ASN A 235 -5.08 10.95 14.88
CA ASN A 235 -6.44 11.21 14.36
C ASN A 235 -6.52 11.27 12.83
N VAL A 236 -5.83 10.36 12.15
CA VAL A 236 -5.81 10.31 10.68
C VAL A 236 -6.96 9.52 10.09
N ASP A 237 -7.37 9.90 8.89
CA ASP A 237 -8.30 9.12 8.07
C ASP A 237 -7.55 7.93 7.42
N VAL A 238 -7.44 6.83 8.15
CA VAL A 238 -6.66 5.64 7.76
C VAL A 238 -7.04 5.12 6.37
N PRO A 239 -8.33 4.93 5.99
CA PRO A 239 -8.69 4.46 4.65
C PRO A 239 -8.24 5.40 3.52
N HIS A 240 -8.21 6.71 3.77
CA HIS A 240 -7.71 7.67 2.78
C HIS A 240 -6.18 7.65 2.71
N LEU A 241 -5.50 7.54 3.86
CA LEU A 241 -4.05 7.46 3.94
C LEU A 241 -3.51 6.22 3.21
N VAL A 242 -4.07 5.04 3.51
CA VAL A 242 -3.69 3.77 2.85
C VAL A 242 -3.88 3.84 1.33
N TYR A 243 -5.01 4.41 0.88
CA TYR A 243 -5.25 4.55 -0.56
C TYR A 243 -4.27 5.51 -1.24
N ARG A 244 -3.92 6.61 -0.57
CA ARG A 244 -2.94 7.59 -1.07
C ARG A 244 -1.55 6.97 -1.15
N HIS A 245 -1.15 6.24 -0.10
CA HIS A 245 0.09 5.48 -0.03
C HIS A 245 0.22 4.49 -1.20
N ALA A 246 -0.78 3.62 -1.40
CA ALA A 246 -0.79 2.68 -2.52
C ALA A 246 -0.66 3.37 -3.89
N LEU A 247 -1.31 4.52 -4.08
CA LEU A 247 -1.21 5.29 -5.32
C LEU A 247 0.19 5.88 -5.55
N VAL A 248 0.84 6.40 -4.49
CA VAL A 248 2.20 6.94 -4.57
C VAL A 248 3.21 5.83 -4.89
N CYS A 249 3.08 4.66 -4.26
CA CYS A 249 3.91 3.50 -4.59
C CYS A 249 3.76 3.09 -6.06
N GLU A 250 2.54 3.07 -6.59
CA GLU A 250 2.28 2.79 -8.02
C GLU A 250 2.94 3.81 -8.94
N TYR A 251 2.87 5.10 -8.60
CA TYR A 251 3.50 6.16 -9.39
C TYR A 251 5.03 6.00 -9.40
N ALA A 252 5.63 5.81 -8.22
CA ALA A 252 7.05 5.62 -8.06
C ALA A 252 7.55 4.39 -8.84
N HIS A 253 6.86 3.25 -8.70
CA HIS A 253 7.21 2.01 -9.37
C HIS A 253 7.07 2.11 -10.89
N ALA A 254 5.98 2.69 -11.39
CA ALA A 254 5.77 2.84 -12.83
C ALA A 254 6.81 3.78 -13.46
N HIS A 255 7.23 4.81 -12.73
CA HIS A 255 8.31 5.70 -13.15
C HIS A 255 9.67 5.00 -13.14
N LEU A 256 9.99 4.23 -12.11
CA LEU A 256 11.19 3.37 -12.09
C LEU A 256 11.22 2.42 -13.28
N ALA A 257 10.11 1.73 -13.58
CA ALA A 257 10.02 0.86 -14.75
C ALA A 257 10.18 1.63 -16.08
N SER A 258 9.76 2.90 -16.13
CA SER A 258 10.03 3.78 -17.28
C SER A 258 11.51 4.15 -17.38
N ILE A 259 12.18 4.46 -16.27
CA ILE A 259 13.63 4.72 -16.23
C ILE A 259 14.39 3.46 -16.68
N ALA A 260 14.03 2.28 -16.18
CA ALA A 260 14.62 1.00 -16.59
C ALA A 260 14.55 0.80 -18.11
N ARG A 261 13.36 1.01 -18.71
CA ARG A 261 13.17 0.91 -20.17
C ARG A 261 14.01 1.91 -20.96
N ARG A 262 14.17 3.14 -20.47
CA ARG A 262 15.05 4.15 -21.10
C ARG A 262 16.53 3.74 -21.07
N ASN A 263 16.91 2.97 -20.05
CA ASN A 263 18.25 2.38 -19.90
C ASN A 263 18.38 1.02 -20.63
N GLY A 264 17.40 0.62 -21.44
CA GLY A 264 17.44 -0.63 -22.20
C GLY A 264 17.22 -1.90 -21.36
N VAL A 265 16.78 -1.76 -20.12
CA VAL A 265 16.43 -2.88 -19.24
C VAL A 265 14.94 -3.15 -19.34
N ASP A 266 14.56 -4.41 -19.57
CA ASP A 266 13.18 -4.85 -19.47
C ASP A 266 12.81 -5.00 -17.99
N PRO A 267 11.88 -4.21 -17.44
CA PRO A 267 11.43 -4.36 -16.06
C PRO A 267 10.63 -5.65 -15.84
N GLY A 268 10.22 -6.34 -16.92
CA GLY A 268 9.42 -7.58 -16.90
C GLY A 268 7.95 -7.38 -17.22
#